data_AF-A0A7R9YPP0-F1
#
_entry.id   AF-A0A7R9YPP0-F1
#
_cell.length_a   1.000
_cell.length_b   1.000
_cell.length_c   1.000
_cell.angle_alpha   90.00
_cell.angle_beta   90.00
_cell.angle_gamma   90.00
#
_symmetry.space_group_name_H-M   'P 1'
#
loop_
_entity.id
_entity.type
_entity.pdbx_description
1 polymer ?
#
loop_
_entity_poly.entity_id
_entity_poly.type
_entity_poly.pdbx_seq_one_letter_code
_entity_poly.pdbx_strand_id
1 'polypeptide(L)'
;MSYNYVVSAHKPTSVTHALVGSFTSRTELNLIICKSTRLEAHTVSNDSLRPVFDVPIYGRVATLQLWRPAGEPLDLLFLTTERHQFCVLAYDERSGEIVTRANGELGERVGRPAEHGQIAIIDPACRLIALRLFDGLLKILPVGPAASGSAAGSSAAAAG
;
A
#
# COMPACT_ATOMS: atom_id res chain seq x y z
N MET A 1 -30.79 25.45 -2.58
CA MET A 1 -29.41 24.95 -2.38
C MET A 1 -29.33 24.35 -0.99
N SER A 2 -28.81 23.13 -0.88
CA SER A 2 -28.58 22.46 0.40
C SER A 2 -27.07 22.40 0.64
N TYR A 3 -26.64 22.79 1.85
CA TYR A 3 -25.27 22.65 2.32
C TYR A 3 -25.25 21.57 3.39
N ASN A 4 -24.47 20.52 3.18
CA ASN A 4 -24.37 19.41 4.11
C ASN A 4 -22.92 19.23 4.55
N TYR A 5 -22.73 18.89 5.83
CA TYR A 5 -21.44 18.50 6.40
C TYR A 5 -21.52 17.03 6.84
N VAL A 6 -20.56 16.23 6.42
CA VAL A 6 -20.52 14.79 6.71
C VAL A 6 -19.30 14.49 7.56
N VAL A 7 -19.51 13.78 8.68
CA VAL A 7 -18.47 13.39 9.63
C VAL A 7 -18.68 11.97 10.10
N SER A 8 -17.60 11.25 10.40
CA SER A 8 -17.65 9.90 10.95
C SER A 8 -17.77 9.95 12.48
N ALA A 9 -18.91 9.49 13.02
CA ALA A 9 -19.10 9.39 14.47
C ALA A 9 -18.25 8.27 15.10
N HIS A 10 -18.10 7.15 14.40
CA HIS A 10 -17.26 6.03 14.81
C HIS A 10 -16.34 5.62 13.66
N LYS A 11 -15.08 5.32 13.97
CA LYS A 11 -14.11 4.85 12.97
C LYS A 11 -14.44 3.41 12.53
N PRO A 12 -14.10 3.00 11.31
CA PRO A 12 -14.27 1.61 10.87
C PRO A 12 -13.53 0.64 11.82
N THR A 13 -14.18 -0.45 12.22
CA THR A 13 -13.61 -1.47 13.13
C THR A 13 -13.26 -2.78 12.44
N SER A 14 -13.86 -3.05 11.29
CA SER A 14 -13.61 -4.28 10.53
C SER A 14 -12.20 -4.26 9.94
N VAL A 15 -11.38 -5.22 10.34
CA VAL A 15 -10.04 -5.44 9.80
C VAL A 15 -10.16 -6.18 8.48
N THR A 16 -9.67 -5.57 7.41
CA THR A 16 -9.65 -6.18 6.07
C THR A 16 -8.31 -6.85 5.78
N HIS A 17 -7.21 -6.18 6.14
CA HIS A 17 -5.85 -6.66 5.92
C HIS A 17 -5.02 -6.51 7.18
N ALA A 18 -4.12 -7.47 7.42
CA ALA A 18 -3.13 -7.41 8.49
C ALA A 18 -1.80 -7.92 7.97
N LEU A 19 -0.72 -7.18 8.22
CA LEU A 19 0.63 -7.50 7.79
C LEU A 19 1.61 -7.37 8.96
N VAL A 20 2.68 -8.14 8.91
CA VAL A 20 3.73 -8.13 9.93
C VAL A 20 5.07 -7.88 9.26
N GLY A 21 5.85 -6.96 9.82
CA GLY A 21 7.22 -6.69 9.38
C GLY A 21 7.84 -5.51 10.12
N SER A 22 9.00 -5.06 9.67
CA SER A 22 9.78 -3.99 10.32
C SER A 22 9.59 -2.70 9.53
N PHE A 23 8.47 -2.02 9.81
CA PHE A 23 8.06 -0.80 9.13
C PHE A 23 8.56 0.46 9.84
N THR A 24 8.58 0.45 11.18
CA THR A 24 8.93 1.63 11.99
C THR A 24 10.37 1.63 12.46
N SER A 25 10.97 0.44 12.63
CA SER A 25 12.36 0.27 13.03
C SER A 25 12.85 -1.10 12.55
N ARG A 26 14.15 -1.22 12.28
CA ARG A 26 14.76 -2.48 11.83
C ARG A 26 14.78 -3.58 12.90
N THR A 27 14.75 -3.19 14.18
CA THR A 27 14.84 -4.13 15.31
C THR A 27 13.49 -4.55 15.83
N GLU A 28 12.50 -3.67 15.69
CA GLU A 28 11.16 -3.91 16.19
C GLU A 28 10.29 -4.55 15.12
N LEU A 29 9.30 -5.31 15.58
CA LEU A 29 8.32 -5.95 14.73
C LEU A 29 7.01 -5.17 14.85
N ASN A 30 6.44 -4.82 13.71
CA ASN A 30 5.21 -4.06 13.62
C ASN A 30 4.08 -4.93 13.07
N LEU A 31 2.89 -4.73 13.63
CA LEU A 31 1.63 -5.20 13.12
C LEU A 31 0.91 -4.04 12.45
N ILE A 32 0.78 -4.09 11.13
CA ILE A 32 0.06 -3.12 10.32
C ILE A 32 -1.33 -3.66 10.06
N ILE A 33 -2.35 -2.87 10.38
CA ILE A 33 -3.76 -3.24 10.28
C ILE A 33 -4.44 -2.22 9.37
N CYS A 34 -5.14 -2.70 8.36
CA CYS A 34 -6.01 -1.88 7.55
C CYS A 34 -7.48 -2.17 7.87
N LYS A 35 -8.23 -1.13 8.17
CA LYS A 35 -9.66 -1.15 8.45
C LYS A 35 -10.42 -0.39 7.36
N SER A 36 -10.52 -0.97 6.17
CA SER A 36 -11.18 -0.41 4.98
C SER A 36 -10.57 0.92 4.47
N THR A 37 -10.75 2.03 5.19
CA THR A 37 -10.30 3.38 4.83
C THR A 37 -9.33 3.98 5.86
N ARG A 38 -8.81 3.17 6.79
CA ARG A 38 -7.92 3.61 7.86
C ARG A 38 -6.79 2.61 8.03
N LEU A 39 -5.58 3.12 8.18
CA LEU A 39 -4.36 2.35 8.36
C LEU A 39 -3.81 2.63 9.76
N GLU A 40 -3.61 1.55 10.52
CA GLU A 40 -3.07 1.58 11.86
C GLU A 40 -1.79 0.74 11.88
N ALA A 41 -0.78 1.17 12.64
CA ALA A 41 0.37 0.33 12.93
C ALA A 41 0.61 0.25 14.43
N HIS A 42 0.99 -0.94 14.88
CA HIS A 42 1.33 -1.22 16.26
C HIS A 42 2.71 -1.84 16.34
N THR A 43 3.55 -1.37 17.25
CA THR A 43 4.78 -2.08 17.63
C THR A 43 4.42 -3.24 18.55
N VAL A 44 4.91 -4.43 18.20
CA VAL A 44 4.73 -5.64 18.99
C VAL A 44 5.79 -5.67 20.08
N SER A 45 5.34 -5.57 21.32
CA SER A 45 6.14 -5.83 22.52
C SER A 45 5.72 -7.18 23.11
N ASN A 46 6.57 -7.78 23.95
CA ASN A 46 6.34 -9.12 24.51
C ASN A 46 5.00 -9.29 25.23
N ASP A 47 4.45 -8.19 25.77
CA ASP A 47 3.24 -8.20 26.59
C ASP A 47 2.11 -7.31 26.04
N SER A 48 2.40 -6.46 25.03
CA SER A 48 1.43 -5.48 24.53
C SER A 48 1.67 -5.04 23.10
N LEU A 49 0.59 -4.60 22.44
CA LEU A 49 0.63 -3.87 21.18
C LEU A 49 0.61 -2.38 21.45
N ARG A 50 1.69 -1.68 21.12
CA ARG A 50 1.77 -0.22 21.28
C ARG A 50 1.37 0.46 19.97
N PRO A 51 0.31 1.29 19.93
CA PRO A 51 -0.05 2.01 18.73
C PRO A 51 1.04 3.03 18.36
N VAL A 52 1.42 3.05 17.09
CA VAL A 52 2.42 3.98 16.54
C VAL A 52 1.73 5.10 15.78
N PHE A 53 0.90 4.75 14.79
CA PHE A 53 0.14 5.72 14.02
C PHE A 53 -1.26 5.20 13.67
N ASP A 54 -2.15 6.15 13.37
CA ASP A 54 -3.51 5.89 12.93
C ASP A 54 -3.95 6.95 11.89
N VAL A 55 -3.85 6.61 10.61
CA VAL A 55 -3.99 7.56 9.48
C VAL A 55 -5.17 7.16 8.57
N PRO A 56 -6.04 8.11 8.17
CA PRO A 56 -7.07 7.83 7.17
C PRO A 56 -6.47 7.73 5.76
N ILE A 57 -6.98 6.79 4.98
CA ILE A 57 -6.73 6.66 3.54
C ILE A 57 -7.98 7.16 2.82
N TYR A 58 -7.83 8.10 1.87
CA TYR A 58 -8.92 8.66 1.08
C TYR A 58 -9.36 7.72 -0.05
N GLY A 59 -9.68 6.48 0.31
CA GLY A 59 -10.08 5.42 -0.58
C GLY A 59 -10.22 4.11 0.19
N ARG A 60 -11.02 3.19 -0.33
CA ARG A 60 -11.10 1.84 0.24
C ARG A 60 -9.91 1.04 -0.25
N VAL A 61 -9.12 0.52 0.69
CA VAL A 61 -7.93 -0.29 0.40
C VAL A 61 -8.39 -1.66 -0.12
N ALA A 62 -7.99 -1.96 -1.35
CA ALA A 62 -8.27 -3.23 -2.01
C ALA A 62 -7.18 -4.25 -1.70
N THR A 63 -5.91 -3.86 -1.87
CA THR A 63 -4.75 -4.72 -1.56
C THR A 63 -3.74 -3.96 -0.71
N LEU A 64 -3.04 -4.72 0.14
CA LEU A 64 -1.98 -4.20 1.01
C LEU A 64 -0.86 -5.24 1.03
N GLN A 65 0.37 -4.81 0.77
CA GLN A 65 1.56 -5.65 0.76
C GLN A 65 2.74 -4.92 1.39
N LEU A 66 3.61 -5.65 2.06
CA LEU A 66 4.80 -5.13 2.73
C LEU A 66 6.03 -5.81 2.13
N TRP A 67 7.07 -5.05 1.82
CA TRP A 67 8.34 -5.61 1.34
C TRP A 67 9.52 -4.71 1.67
N ARG A 68 10.74 -5.27 1.63
CA ARG A 68 11.97 -4.52 1.83
C ARG A 68 12.78 -4.45 0.54
N PRO A 69 12.82 -3.30 -0.16
CA PRO A 69 13.71 -3.12 -1.30
C PRO A 69 15.19 -3.31 -0.90
N ALA A 70 16.01 -3.74 -1.85
CA ALA A 70 17.45 -3.82 -1.65
C ALA A 70 18.04 -2.41 -1.38
N GLY A 71 18.73 -2.27 -0.25
CA GLY A 71 19.36 -1.01 0.16
C GLY A 71 18.51 -0.12 1.08
N GLU A 72 17.22 -0.43 1.27
CA GLU A 72 16.40 0.26 2.26
C GLU A 72 16.53 -0.41 3.64
N PRO A 73 16.65 0.36 4.73
CA PRO A 73 16.78 -0.18 6.08
C PRO A 73 15.46 -0.71 6.65
N LEU A 74 14.34 -0.17 6.16
CA LEU A 74 12.97 -0.42 6.63
C LEU A 74 12.11 -0.98 5.50
N ASP A 75 11.01 -1.61 5.89
CA ASP A 75 10.01 -2.11 4.95
C ASP A 75 9.19 -0.95 4.37
N LEU A 76 8.81 -1.08 3.10
CA LEU A 76 7.88 -0.20 2.41
C LEU A 76 6.50 -0.86 2.32
N LEU A 77 5.47 -0.04 2.40
CA LEU A 77 4.08 -0.47 2.33
C LEU A 77 3.48 -0.09 0.97
N PHE A 78 3.03 -1.09 0.23
CA PHE A 78 2.35 -0.92 -1.04
C PHE A 78 0.86 -1.14 -0.81
N LEU A 79 0.05 -0.22 -1.30
CA LEU A 79 -1.40 -0.39 -1.27
C LEU A 79 -2.03 0.02 -2.59
N THR A 80 -3.10 -0.68 -2.94
CA THR A 80 -4.01 -0.27 -4.01
C THR A 80 -5.39 0.01 -3.42
N THR A 81 -6.09 0.95 -4.05
CA THR A 81 -7.48 1.26 -3.72
C THR A 81 -8.42 0.62 -4.73
N GLU A 82 -9.69 0.44 -4.35
CA GLU A 82 -10.75 -0.03 -5.26
C GLU A 82 -10.93 0.88 -6.49
N ARG A 83 -10.50 2.16 -6.40
CA ARG A 83 -10.48 3.12 -7.52
C ARG A 83 -9.22 3.02 -8.39
N HIS A 84 -8.43 1.96 -8.25
CA HIS A 84 -7.21 1.70 -9.02
C HIS A 84 -6.11 2.74 -8.82
N GLN A 85 -6.13 3.50 -7.71
CA GLN A 85 -4.97 4.29 -7.30
C GLN A 85 -4.03 3.43 -6.45
N PHE A 86 -2.73 3.60 -6.64
CA PHE A 86 -1.72 2.99 -5.78
C PHE A 86 -0.87 4.06 -5.09
N CYS A 87 -0.32 3.68 -3.96
CA CYS A 87 0.80 4.40 -3.38
C CYS A 87 1.77 3.46 -2.67
N VAL A 88 2.99 3.96 -2.56
CA VAL A 88 4.07 3.37 -1.77
C VAL A 88 4.33 4.31 -0.61
N LEU A 89 4.17 3.80 0.59
CA LEU A 89 4.33 4.52 1.84
C LEU A 89 5.61 4.04 2.54
N ALA A 90 6.36 5.00 3.07
CA ALA A 90 7.49 4.78 3.95
C ALA A 90 7.21 5.43 5.31
N TYR A 91 7.76 4.88 6.37
CA TYR A 91 7.78 5.53 7.67
C TYR A 91 9.02 6.41 7.79
N ASP A 92 8.85 7.65 8.24
CA ASP A 92 9.98 8.49 8.66
C ASP A 92 10.09 8.48 10.19
N GLU A 93 11.13 7.81 10.69
CA GLU A 93 11.42 7.69 12.13
C GLU A 93 11.64 9.05 12.82
N ARG A 94 12.10 10.07 12.08
CA ARG A 94 12.42 11.37 12.67
C ARG A 94 11.18 12.22 12.93
N SER A 95 10.26 12.25 11.97
CA SER A 95 9.00 12.96 12.09
C SER A 95 7.92 12.13 12.80
N GLY A 96 8.06 10.80 12.79
CA GLY A 96 7.02 9.90 13.25
C GLY A 96 5.83 9.82 12.30
N GLU A 97 5.99 10.31 11.06
CA GLU A 97 4.92 10.41 10.07
C GLU A 97 5.12 9.43 8.90
N ILE A 98 4.02 9.16 8.20
CA ILE A 98 4.03 8.34 6.99
C ILE A 98 4.27 9.26 5.79
N VAL A 99 5.32 8.96 5.02
CA VAL A 99 5.67 9.69 3.81
C VAL A 99 5.27 8.88 2.58
N THR A 100 4.58 9.53 1.64
CA THR A 100 4.29 8.92 0.34
C THR A 100 5.52 9.02 -0.55
N ARG A 101 6.14 7.88 -0.87
CA ARG A 101 7.32 7.80 -1.75
C ARG A 101 6.94 7.81 -3.23
N ALA A 102 5.87 7.11 -3.57
CA ALA A 102 5.34 7.05 -4.93
C ALA A 102 3.82 6.96 -4.88
N ASN A 103 3.15 7.53 -5.87
CA ASN A 103 1.73 7.36 -6.09
C ASN A 103 1.45 7.30 -7.60
N GLY A 104 0.26 6.83 -7.95
CA GLY A 104 -0.19 6.89 -9.33
C GLY A 104 -1.51 6.18 -9.55
N GLU A 105 -1.92 6.15 -10.81
CA GLU A 105 -3.15 5.52 -11.26
C GLU A 105 -2.83 4.28 -12.10
N LEU A 106 -3.52 3.18 -11.80
CA LEU A 106 -3.40 1.90 -12.49
C LEU A 106 -4.61 1.60 -13.37
N GLY A 107 -5.59 2.50 -13.40
CA GLY A 107 -6.80 2.39 -14.18
C GLY A 107 -6.53 2.17 -15.67
N GLU A 108 -7.47 1.51 -16.31
CA GLU A 108 -7.42 1.19 -17.74
C GLU A 108 -8.78 1.49 -18.36
N ARG A 109 -8.79 2.07 -19.56
CA ARG A 109 -10.01 2.66 -20.14
C ARG A 109 -11.04 1.62 -20.61
N VAL A 110 -10.59 0.40 -20.92
CA VAL A 110 -11.41 -0.63 -21.58
C VAL A 110 -11.40 -1.96 -20.80
N GLY A 111 -10.77 -1.99 -19.62
CA GLY A 111 -10.62 -3.21 -18.83
C GLY A 111 -11.91 -3.60 -18.08
N ARG A 112 -12.29 -4.88 -18.14
CA ARG A 112 -13.34 -5.44 -17.26
C ARG A 112 -12.75 -5.64 -15.85
N PRO A 113 -13.30 -5.01 -14.79
CA PRO A 113 -12.79 -5.21 -13.43
C PRO A 113 -12.79 -6.68 -13.04
N ALA A 114 -11.74 -7.13 -12.34
CA ALA A 114 -11.61 -8.53 -11.97
C ALA A 114 -12.76 -8.98 -11.05
N GLU A 115 -13.43 -10.09 -11.42
CA GLU A 115 -14.59 -10.61 -10.65
C GLU A 115 -14.25 -10.99 -9.20
N HIS A 116 -13.01 -11.39 -8.95
CA HIS A 116 -12.55 -11.88 -7.64
C HIS A 116 -11.87 -10.79 -6.80
N GLY A 117 -11.99 -9.53 -7.21
CA GLY A 117 -11.29 -8.40 -6.60
C GLY A 117 -9.87 -8.21 -7.12
N GLN A 118 -9.24 -7.12 -6.67
CA GLN A 118 -7.88 -6.79 -7.04
C GLN A 118 -6.89 -7.66 -6.27
N ILE A 119 -5.85 -8.14 -6.94
CA ILE A 119 -4.76 -8.91 -6.31
C ILE A 119 -3.44 -8.22 -6.61
N ALA A 120 -2.61 -8.06 -5.58
CA ALA A 120 -1.25 -7.55 -5.70
C ALA A 120 -0.30 -8.51 -5.00
N ILE A 121 0.76 -8.91 -5.68
CA ILE A 121 1.82 -9.75 -5.15
C ILE A 121 3.17 -9.12 -5.44
N ILE A 122 4.10 -9.24 -4.51
CA ILE A 122 5.46 -8.72 -4.63
C ILE A 122 6.41 -9.89 -4.84
N ASP A 123 7.34 -9.76 -5.79
CA ASP A 123 8.42 -10.74 -5.98
C ASP A 123 9.26 -10.85 -4.69
N PRO A 124 9.51 -12.05 -4.15
CA PRO A 124 10.42 -12.24 -3.01
C PRO A 124 11.82 -11.65 -3.24
N ALA A 125 12.28 -11.60 -4.50
CA ALA A 125 13.54 -10.95 -4.86
C ALA A 125 13.43 -9.40 -4.96
N CYS A 126 12.25 -8.83 -4.67
CA CYS A 126 11.96 -7.41 -4.63
C CYS A 126 12.21 -6.65 -5.95
N ARG A 127 12.04 -7.32 -7.09
CA ARG A 127 12.30 -6.74 -8.42
C ARG A 127 11.04 -6.18 -9.11
N LEU A 128 9.87 -6.71 -8.77
CA LEU A 128 8.61 -6.32 -9.39
C LEU A 128 7.42 -6.56 -8.46
N ILE A 129 6.34 -5.82 -8.74
CA ILE A 129 5.01 -6.02 -8.16
C ILE A 129 4.08 -6.40 -9.30
N ALA A 130 3.45 -7.57 -9.18
CA ALA A 130 2.48 -8.04 -10.17
C ALA A 130 1.06 -7.77 -9.66
N LEU A 131 0.24 -7.20 -10.53
CA LEU A 131 -1.09 -6.70 -10.22
C LEU A 131 -2.12 -7.29 -11.17
N ARG A 132 -3.12 -7.96 -10.63
CA ARG A 132 -4.33 -8.36 -11.36
C ARG A 132 -5.46 -7.45 -10.93
N LEU A 133 -5.76 -6.47 -11.77
CA LEU A 133 -6.84 -5.49 -11.55
C LEU A 133 -8.05 -5.75 -12.47
N PHE A 134 -7.77 -6.21 -13.68
CA PHE A 134 -8.75 -6.50 -14.71
C PHE A 134 -8.67 -7.98 -15.11
N ASP A 135 -9.77 -8.51 -15.62
CA ASP A 135 -9.78 -9.89 -16.12
C ASP A 135 -8.97 -10.01 -17.41
N GLY A 136 -8.12 -11.04 -17.49
CA GLY A 136 -7.23 -11.27 -18.62
C GLY A 136 -6.00 -10.36 -18.69
N LEU A 137 -5.80 -9.47 -17.71
CA LEU A 137 -4.66 -8.55 -17.68
C LEU A 137 -3.81 -8.73 -16.42
N LEU A 138 -2.51 -8.89 -16.61
CA LEU A 138 -1.50 -8.81 -15.56
C LEU A 138 -0.63 -7.58 -15.78
N LYS A 139 -0.67 -6.64 -14.83
CA LYS A 139 0.13 -5.41 -14.86
C LYS A 139 1.36 -5.56 -13.98
N ILE A 140 2.53 -5.25 -14.52
CA ILE A 140 3.80 -5.39 -13.83
C ILE A 140 4.36 -4.00 -13.52
N LEU A 141 4.63 -3.73 -12.24
CA LEU A 141 5.36 -2.55 -11.81
C LEU A 141 6.81 -2.96 -11.47
N PRO A 142 7.81 -2.48 -12.21
CA PRO A 142 9.20 -2.75 -11.86
C PRO A 142 9.59 -1.99 -10.59
N VAL A 143 10.18 -2.69 -9.64
CA VAL A 143 10.77 -2.13 -8.42
C VAL A 143 12.28 -2.15 -8.63
N GLY A 144 12.79 -1.13 -9.31
CA GLY A 144 14.22 -0.97 -9.54
C GLY A 144 14.91 -0.36 -8.32
N PRO A 145 16.21 -0.65 -8.09
CA PRO A 145 17.02 0.20 -7.21
C PRO A 145 16.95 1.62 -7.75
N ALA A 146 16.80 2.61 -6.87
CA ALA A 146 16.70 4.02 -7.24
C ALA A 146 17.96 4.45 -8.02
N ALA A 147 17.94 4.29 -9.34
CA ALA A 147 18.85 4.98 -10.21
C ALA A 147 18.49 6.46 -10.10
N SER A 148 19.44 7.25 -9.60
CA SER A 148 19.38 8.71 -9.61
C SER A 148 19.17 9.20 -11.05
N GLY A 149 17.91 9.44 -11.43
CA GLY A 149 17.56 9.95 -12.76
C GLY A 149 16.21 9.45 -13.25
N SER A 150 15.17 10.30 -13.09
CA SER A 150 13.95 10.36 -13.91
C SER A 150 13.59 9.11 -14.72
N ALA A 151 12.64 8.31 -14.25
CA ALA A 151 11.87 7.43 -15.12
C ALA A 151 10.38 7.59 -14.82
N ALA A 152 9.76 8.47 -15.59
CA ALA A 152 8.32 8.53 -15.78
C ALA A 152 7.77 7.15 -16.16
N GLY A 153 6.54 6.87 -15.73
CA GLY A 153 5.85 5.62 -16.00
C GLY A 153 5.91 5.23 -17.47
N SER A 154 6.31 3.99 -17.72
CA SER A 154 5.89 3.28 -18.92
C SER A 154 5.21 2.00 -18.46
N SER A 155 3.94 1.89 -18.85
CA SER A 155 3.17 0.67 -18.78
C SER A 155 3.90 -0.43 -19.54
N ALA A 156 4.40 -1.43 -18.83
CA ALA A 156 4.85 -2.67 -19.45
C ALA A 156 3.61 -3.45 -19.91
N ALA A 157 3.23 -3.23 -21.16
CA ALA A 157 2.38 -4.14 -21.90
C ALA A 157 3.16 -5.44 -22.15
N ALA A 158 2.77 -6.51 -21.48
CA ALA A 158 3.19 -7.85 -21.86
C ALA A 158 2.24 -8.32 -22.98
N ALA A 159 2.67 -8.18 -24.23
CA ALA A 159 2.11 -8.89 -25.36
C ALA A 159 2.81 -10.25 -25.46
N GLY A 160 2.02 -11.31 -25.45
CA GLY A 160 2.37 -12.69 -25.79
C GLY A 160 1.11 -13.38 -26.28
#